data_AF-A0A1S9TBK8-F1
#
_entry.id   AF-A0A1S9TBK8-F1
#
_cell.length_a   1.000
_cell.length_b   1.000
_cell.length_c   1.000
_cell.angle_alpha   90.00
_cell.angle_beta   90.00
_cell.angle_gamma   90.00
#
_symmetry.space_group_name_H-M   'P 1'
#
loop_
_entity.id
_entity.type
_entity.pdbx_description
1 polymer ?
#
loop_
_entity_poly.entity_id
_entity_poly.type
_entity_poly.pdbx_seq_one_letter_code
_entity_poly.pdbx_strand_id
1 'polypeptide(L)' 'MLHFLRRLSPGTGIVLQYNCKRPTTATFHGFQNGAIILSDFDGFPGLAHLAIQAMNVISLGSFSGRYPRCCKECDCRNE' A
#
# COMPACT_ATOMS: atom_id res chain seq x y z
N MET A 1 2.10 12.14 -7.12
CA MET A 1 2.55 11.13 -6.14
C MET A 1 3.67 11.65 -5.21
N LEU A 2 4.83 12.05 -5.72
CA LEU A 2 5.98 12.49 -4.90
C LEU A 2 5.67 13.63 -3.90
N HIS A 3 4.96 14.69 -4.31
CA HIS A 3 4.57 15.78 -3.41
C HIS A 3 3.61 15.34 -2.29
N PHE A 4 2.84 14.27 -2.51
CA PHE A 4 2.00 13.69 -1.49
C PHE A 4 2.86 12.93 -0.47
N LEU A 5 3.73 12.03 -0.94
CA LEU A 5 4.64 11.25 -0.09
C LEU A 5 5.58 12.13 0.77
N ARG A 6 6.04 13.27 0.23
CA ARG A 6 6.87 14.24 0.96
C ARG A 6 6.19 14.89 2.17
N ARG A 7 4.86 14.85 2.23
CA ARG A 7 4.08 15.43 3.33
C ARG A 7 3.58 14.39 4.32
N LEU A 8 3.80 13.10 4.05
CA LEU A 8 3.43 12.03 4.96
C LEU A 8 4.47 11.92 6.07
N SER A 9 3.98 11.85 7.31
CA SER A 9 4.81 11.54 8.46
C SER A 9 5.15 10.04 8.47
N PRO A 10 6.40 9.64 8.81
CA PRO A 10 6.69 8.25 9.14
C PRO A 10 5.74 7.71 10.21
N GLY A 11 5.37 6.45 10.12
CA GLY A 11 4.32 5.81 10.93
C GLY A 11 2.89 6.00 10.40
N THR A 12 2.69 6.75 9.32
CA THR A 12 1.34 6.95 8.75
C THR A 12 0.83 5.66 8.10
N GLY A 13 -0.37 5.21 8.48
CA GLY A 13 -1.06 4.15 7.77
C GLY A 13 -1.50 4.60 6.38
N ILE A 14 -1.15 3.80 5.37
CA ILE A 14 -1.51 4.05 3.97
C ILE A 14 -2.19 2.83 3.35
N VAL A 15 -3.00 3.10 2.32
CA VAL A 15 -3.59 2.09 1.45
C VAL A 15 -3.01 2.24 0.06
N LEU A 16 -2.62 1.12 -0.52
CA LEU A 16 -1.96 1.01 -1.82
C LEU A 16 -2.86 0.25 -2.78
N GLN A 17 -3.25 0.89 -3.88
CA GLN A 17 -4.07 0.29 -4.92
C GLN A 17 -3.24 0.04 -6.19
N TYR A 18 -3.26 -1.22 -6.63
CA TYR A 18 -2.72 -1.66 -7.93
C TYR A 18 -3.87 -1.81 -8.93
N ASN A 19 -3.55 -1.90 -10.23
CA ASN A 19 -4.57 -1.94 -11.30
C ASN A 19 -5.49 -3.15 -11.15
N CYS A 20 -4.90 -4.32 -10.92
CA CYS A 20 -5.62 -5.60 -10.88
C CYS A 20 -5.34 -6.39 -9.61
N LYS A 21 -4.90 -5.73 -8.53
CA LYS A 21 -4.75 -6.36 -7.22
C LYS A 21 -5.64 -5.67 -6.21
N ARG A 22 -6.02 -6.41 -5.17
CA ARG A 22 -6.73 -5.85 -4.03
C ARG A 22 -5.90 -4.76 -3.38
N PRO A 23 -6.55 -3.73 -2.80
CA PRO A 23 -5.85 -2.73 -2.02
C PRO A 23 -5.12 -3.39 -0.85
N THR A 24 -3.88 -2.96 -0.63
CA THR A 24 -3.00 -3.46 0.44
C THR A 24 -2.72 -2.34 1.43
N THR A 25 -2.75 -2.64 2.72
CA THR A 25 -2.33 -1.70 3.76
C THR A 25 -0.86 -1.81 4.05
N ALA A 26 -0.26 -0.68 4.43
CA ALA A 26 1.07 -0.65 4.99
C ALA A 26 1.26 0.56 5.90
N THR A 27 2.30 0.52 6.71
CA THR A 27 2.79 1.66 7.48
C THR A 27 3.90 2.34 6.68
N PHE A 28 3.72 3.64 6.39
CA PHE A 28 4.69 4.46 5.67
C PHE A 28 5.86 4.85 6.58
N HIS A 29 7.09 4.61 6.14
CA HIS A 29 8.30 5.08 6.85
C HIS A 29 9.05 6.17 6.10
N GLY A 30 8.92 6.21 4.78
CA GLY A 30 9.61 7.19 3.95
C GLY A 30 9.58 6.82 2.48
N PHE A 31 10.29 7.62 1.68
CA PHE A 31 10.54 7.30 0.29
C PHE A 31 11.96 7.73 -0.08
N GLN A 32 12.64 6.91 -0.88
CA GLN A 32 14.00 7.17 -1.35
C GLN A 32 14.19 6.49 -2.70
N ASN A 33 14.93 7.14 -3.62
CA ASN A 33 15.31 6.55 -4.92
C ASN A 33 14.14 5.94 -5.73
N GLY A 34 12.97 6.59 -5.68
CA GLY A 34 11.79 6.13 -6.41
C GLY A 34 11.07 4.93 -5.77
N ALA A 35 11.46 4.53 -4.56
CA ALA A 35 10.80 3.50 -3.78
C ALA A 35 10.19 4.07 -2.48
N ILE A 36 9.12 3.45 -2.02
CA ILE A 36 8.50 3.70 -0.72
C ILE A 36 9.02 2.64 0.26
N ILE A 37 9.37 3.09 1.46
CA ILE A 37 9.80 2.25 2.57
C ILE A 37 8.58 2.03 3.47
N LEU A 38 8.25 0.76 3.70
CA LEU A 38 7.00 0.33 4.34
C LEU A 38 7.25 -0.73 5.41
N SER A 39 6.38 -0.85 6.40
CA SER A 39 6.24 -2.04 7.25
C SER A 39 4.80 -2.55 7.22
N ASP A 40 4.58 -3.75 7.76
CA ASP A 40 3.26 -4.37 7.85
C ASP A 40 2.55 -4.50 6.50
N PHE A 41 3.34 -4.57 5.43
CA PHE A 41 2.86 -4.62 4.05
C PHE A 41 2.27 -6.01 3.77
N ASP A 42 0.95 -6.06 3.55
CA ASP A 42 0.22 -7.32 3.30
C ASP A 42 0.47 -8.43 4.35
N GLY A 43 0.67 -8.03 5.62
CA GLY A 43 0.97 -8.97 6.70
C GLY A 43 2.42 -9.45 6.75
N PHE A 44 3.31 -8.91 5.92
CA PHE A 44 4.76 -9.07 6.08
C PHE A 44 5.24 -8.20 7.26
N PRO A 45 5.81 -8.80 8.34
CA PRO A 45 6.17 -8.07 9.55
C PRO A 45 7.48 -7.27 9.45
N GLY A 46 8.15 -7.33 8.29
CA GLY A 46 9.44 -6.65 8.06
C GLY A 46 9.30 -5.36 7.26
N LEU A 47 10.46 -4.74 7.01
CA LEU A 47 10.57 -3.61 6.09
C LEU A 47 10.48 -4.09 4.64
N ALA A 48 9.64 -3.42 3.85
CA ALA A 48 9.48 -3.66 2.44
C ALA A 48 9.86 -2.40 1.64
N HIS A 49 10.50 -2.62 0.50
CA HIS A 49 10.77 -1.58 -0.49
C HIS A 49 9.87 -1.79 -1.69
N LEU A 50 9.13 -0.73 -2.05
CA LEU A 50 8.14 -0.82 -3.10
C LEU A 50 8.34 0.29 -4.13
N ALA A 51 8.61 -0.09 -5.38
CA ALA A 51 8.80 0.87 -6.45
C ALA A 51 7.52 1.67 -6.69
N ILE A 52 7.62 3.01 -6.69
CA ILE A 52 6.49 3.93 -6.90
C ILE A 52 5.84 3.66 -8.27
N GLN A 53 6.62 3.25 -9.26
CA GLN A 53 6.17 2.94 -10.62
C GLN A 53 5.18 1.78 -10.67
N ALA A 54 5.20 0.90 -9.66
CA ALA A 54 4.31 -0.26 -9.59
C ALA A 54 2.94 0.08 -8.99
N MET A 55 2.71 1.34 -8.58
CA MET A 55 1.53 1.76 -7.82
C MET A 55 0.68 2.75 -8.61
N ASN A 56 -0.64 2.60 -8.59
CA ASN A 56 -1.53 3.52 -9.29
C ASN A 56 -2.10 4.59 -8.37
N VAL A 57 -2.47 4.21 -7.14
CA VAL A 57 -3.05 5.13 -6.16
C VAL A 57 -2.52 4.84 -4.77
N ILE A 58 -2.30 5.92 -4.02
CA ILE A 58 -1.96 5.90 -2.59
C ILE A 58 -2.96 6.81 -1.88
N SER A 59 -3.62 6.31 -0.84
CA SER A 59 -4.52 7.09 0.01
C SER A 59 -4.13 7.01 1.48
N LEU A 60 -4.53 8.03 2.24
CA LEU A 60 -4.44 8.02 3.70
C LEU A 60 -5.51 7.10 4.26
N GLY A 61 -5.12 6.25 5.21
CA GLY A 61 -6.06 5.41 5.92
C GLY A 61 -5.36 4.25 6.60
N SER A 62 -5.88 3.89 7.77
CA SER A 62 -5.65 2.58 8.36
C SER A 62 -6.94 1.81 8.18
N PHE A 63 -6.92 0.70 7.44
CA PHE A 63 -8.01 -0.25 7.60
C PHE A 63 -7.85 -0.85 8.98
N SER A 64 -8.67 -0.38 9.91
CA SER A 64 -8.72 -0.92 11.26
C SER A 64 -8.99 -2.41 11.18
N GLY A 65 -7.98 -3.21 11.51
CA GLY A 65 -8.10 -4.60 11.93
C GLY A 65 -8.85 -5.53 10.98
N ARG A 66 -8.10 -6.43 10.35
CA ARG A 66 -8.66 -7.61 9.67
C ARG A 66 -9.73 -7.22 8.65
N TYR A 67 -9.30 -6.74 7.46
CA TYR A 67 -10.06 -7.20 6.29
C TYR A 67 -10.19 -8.71 6.46
N PRO A 68 -11.41 -9.28 6.42
CA PRO A 68 -11.51 -10.71 6.40
C PRO A 68 -10.60 -11.13 5.25
N ARG A 69 -9.63 -12.02 5.51
CA ARG A 69 -9.05 -12.83 4.45
C ARG A 69 -10.13 -13.77 3.87
N CYS A 70 -11.37 -13.28 3.74
CA CYS A 70 -12.43 -13.92 3.00
C CYS A 70 -12.04 -13.77 1.54
N CYS A 71 -11.48 -14.86 1.05
CA CYS A 71 -11.43 -15.22 -0.35
C CYS A 71 -12.83 -15.07 -0.97
N LYS A 72 -13.14 -13.89 -1.52
CA LYS A 72 -13.93 -13.82 -2.75
C LYS A 72 -13.03 -13.29 -3.82
N GLU A 73 -12.25 -14.20 -4.37
CA GLU A 73 -11.51 -14.07 -5.63
C GLU A 73 -12.16 -12.98 -6.48
N CYS A 74 -11.45 -11.86 -6.66
CA CYS A 74 -11.92 -10.87 -7.62
C CYS A 74 -11.65 -11.50 -8.97
N ASP A 75 -12.70 -12.07 -9.58
CA ASP A 75 -12.64 -12.62 -10.92
C ASP A 75 -12.39 -11.46 -11.89
N CYS A 76 -11.12 -11.21 -12.22
CA CYS A 76 -10.73 -10.26 -13.25
C CYS A 76 -10.93 -10.86 -14.65
N ARG A 77 -12.12 -11.42 -14.91
CA ARG A 77 -12.58 -11.76 -16.26
C ARG A 77 -13.88 -11.00 -16.54
N ASN A 78 -13.78 -10.12 -17.54
CA ASN A 78 -14.79 -9.25 -18.14
C ASN A 78 -14.92 -7.86 -17.49
N GLU A 79 -14.11 -6.91 -17.97
CA GLU A 79 -14.61 -5.76 -18.75
C GLU A 79 -13.48 -5.19 -19.63
#